data_AF-A0A317INF4-F1
#
_entry.id   AF-A0A317INF4-F1
#
_cell.length_a   1.000
_cell.length_b   1.000
_cell.length_c   1.000
_cell.angle_alpha   90.00
_cell.angle_beta   90.00
_cell.angle_gamma   90.00
#
_symmetry.space_group_name_H-M   'P 1'
#
loop_
_entity.id
_entity.type
_entity.pdbx_description
1 polymer ?
#
loop_
_entity_poly.entity_id
_entity_poly.type
_entity_poly.pdbx_seq_one_letter_code
_entity_poly.pdbx_strand_id
1 'polypeptide(L)'
;MNSLKSLDSSKCASINPIDEDLKFPHQVIDDFFNAFQLQQARAELWQWLVAALENESGDYYNEKSKKNLIAFYETLESLVEAAWMIDQNRKSKKQS
;
A
#
# COMPACT_ATOMS: atom_id res chain seq x y z
N MET A 1 13.17 23.49 3.74
CA MET A 1 12.80 22.69 4.92
C MET A 1 11.29 22.60 4.96
N ASN A 2 10.72 21.65 4.22
CA ASN A 2 9.28 21.51 4.10
C ASN A 2 8.76 20.64 5.23
N SER A 3 7.81 21.23 5.95
CA SER A 3 7.14 20.74 7.14
C SER A 3 6.55 19.35 6.90
N LEU A 4 7.15 18.33 7.52
CA LEU A 4 6.48 17.07 7.81
C LEU A 4 5.31 17.41 8.73
N LYS A 5 4.10 17.54 8.17
CA LYS A 5 2.89 17.57 8.98
C LYS A 5 2.83 16.22 9.68
N SER A 6 2.89 16.30 11.01
CA SER A 6 2.61 15.25 11.97
C SER A 6 1.64 14.22 11.39
N LEU A 7 2.18 13.05 11.05
CA LEU A 7 1.39 11.86 10.86
C LEU A 7 1.10 11.35 12.27
N ASP A 8 -0.10 11.66 12.76
CA ASP A 8 -0.58 11.23 14.07
C ASP A 8 -0.57 9.70 14.13
N SER A 9 0.36 9.17 14.94
CA SER A 9 0.53 7.75 15.27
C SER A 9 -0.75 7.10 15.81
N SER A 10 -1.78 7.88 16.15
CA SER A 10 -3.07 7.39 16.64
C SER A 10 -3.99 6.88 15.52
N LYS A 11 -3.68 7.11 14.23
CA LYS A 11 -4.52 6.62 13.12
C LYS A 11 -4.23 5.19 12.67
N CYS A 12 -3.20 4.55 13.22
CA CYS A 12 -2.93 3.12 12.99
C CYS A 12 -3.87 2.19 13.77
N ALA A 13 -4.63 2.72 14.74
CA ALA A 13 -5.58 1.96 15.55
C ALA A 13 -7.02 2.10 15.02
N SER A 14 -7.25 1.79 13.75
CA SER A 14 -8.60 1.47 13.26
C SER A 14 -8.57 0.68 11.94
N ILE A 15 -7.77 -0.39 11.87
CA ILE A 15 -8.08 -1.47 10.93
C ILE A 15 -9.25 -2.24 11.57
N ASN A 16 -10.48 -1.77 11.33
CA ASN A 16 -11.67 -2.55 11.66
C ASN A 16 -11.77 -3.73 10.67
N PRO A 17 -12.24 -4.90 11.12
CA PRO A 17 -12.04 -6.17 10.45
C PRO A 17 -12.93 -6.29 9.21
N ILE A 18 -12.32 -6.47 8.04
CA ILE A 18 -12.58 -7.43 6.93
C ILE A 18 -14.04 -7.72 6.46
N ASP A 19 -15.13 -7.33 7.14
CA ASP A 19 -16.48 -7.86 6.86
C ASP A 19 -17.45 -6.87 6.20
N GLU A 20 -17.24 -5.55 6.29
CA GLU A 20 -18.13 -4.57 5.65
C GLU A 20 -17.60 -4.00 4.33
N ASP A 21 -16.30 -3.67 4.26
CA ASP A 21 -15.69 -3.06 3.08
C ASP A 21 -15.45 -4.08 1.94
N LEU A 22 -15.36 -5.37 2.25
CA LEU A 22 -15.29 -6.43 1.23
C LEU A 22 -16.63 -6.70 0.52
N LYS A 23 -17.75 -6.10 0.96
CA LYS A 23 -19.02 -6.20 0.23
C LYS A 23 -18.94 -5.58 -1.17
N PHE A 24 -18.04 -4.61 -1.34
CA PHE A 24 -17.79 -3.93 -2.61
C PHE A 24 -16.28 -3.81 -2.84
N PRO A 25 -15.58 -4.92 -3.21
CA PRO A 25 -14.13 -4.92 -3.36
C PRO A 25 -13.63 -3.88 -4.38
N HIS A 26 -14.48 -3.57 -5.35
CA HIS A 26 -14.27 -2.53 -6.34
C HIS A 26 -14.28 -1.12 -5.76
N GLN A 27 -15.09 -0.84 -4.75
CA GLN A 27 -15.16 0.47 -4.10
C GLN A 27 -13.87 0.76 -3.34
N VAL A 28 -13.31 -0.25 -2.64
CA VAL A 28 -12.02 -0.14 -1.96
C VAL A 28 -10.90 0.23 -2.94
N ILE A 29 -10.88 -0.41 -4.11
CA ILE A 29 -9.92 -0.10 -5.18
C ILE A 29 -10.12 1.33 -5.69
N ASP A 30 -11.37 1.73 -5.95
CA ASP A 30 -11.70 3.07 -6.43
C ASP A 30 -11.26 4.14 -5.41
N ASP A 31 -11.59 3.95 -4.13
CA ASP A 31 -11.25 4.87 -3.04
C ASP A 31 -9.73 4.99 -2.87
N PHE A 32 -9.00 3.88 -2.96
CA PHE A 32 -7.55 3.89 -2.92
C PHE A 32 -6.95 4.72 -4.07
N PHE A 33 -7.35 4.47 -5.31
CA PHE A 33 -6.81 5.18 -6.49
C PHE A 33 -7.38 6.59 -6.69
N ASN A 34 -8.42 6.97 -5.96
CA ASN A 34 -8.87 8.35 -5.82
C ASN A 34 -7.98 9.13 -4.83
N ALA A 35 -7.45 8.47 -3.80
CA ALA A 35 -6.57 9.09 -2.80
C ALA A 35 -5.09 9.10 -3.23
N PHE A 36 -4.62 8.04 -3.90
CA PHE A 36 -3.23 7.87 -4.30
C PHE A 36 -3.11 7.53 -5.79
N GLN A 37 -2.26 8.27 -6.51
CA GLN A 37 -1.86 7.83 -7.85
C GLN A 37 -0.95 6.60 -7.76
N LEU A 38 -0.94 5.74 -8.79
CA LEU A 38 -0.12 4.53 -8.81
C LEU A 38 1.36 4.82 -8.48
N GLN A 39 1.92 5.90 -9.05
CA GLN A 39 3.31 6.28 -8.81
C GLN A 39 3.55 6.70 -7.36
N GLN A 40 2.58 7.37 -6.73
CA GLN A 40 2.67 7.76 -5.32
C GLN A 40 2.60 6.52 -4.42
N ALA A 41 1.69 5.59 -4.71
CA ALA A 41 1.58 4.34 -3.96
C ALA A 41 2.89 3.52 -4.03
N ARG A 42 3.51 3.41 -5.21
CA ARG A 42 4.83 2.75 -5.35
C ARG A 42 5.93 3.45 -4.56
N ALA A 43 5.96 4.79 -4.61
CA ALA A 43 6.95 5.57 -3.87
C ALA A 43 6.82 5.33 -2.36
N GLU A 44 5.61 5.36 -1.83
CA GLU A 44 5.35 5.08 -0.41
C GLU A 44 5.76 3.65 -0.02
N LEU A 45 5.37 2.64 -0.81
CA LEU A 45 5.77 1.25 -0.56
C LEU A 45 7.30 1.09 -0.54
N TRP A 46 8.01 1.74 -1.46
CA TRP A 46 9.46 1.73 -1.50
C TRP A 46 10.06 2.38 -0.26
N GLN A 47 9.54 3.54 0.17
CA GLN A 47 10.00 4.20 1.40
C GLN A 47 9.81 3.30 2.62
N TRP A 48 8.69 2.58 2.71
CA TRP A 48 8.43 1.66 3.82
C TRP A 48 9.39 0.48 3.83
N LEU A 49 9.69 -0.10 2.65
CA LEU A 49 10.68 -1.17 2.53
C LEU A 49 12.06 -0.70 2.99
N VAL A 50 12.52 0.44 2.51
CA VAL A 50 13.84 1.00 2.87
C VAL A 50 13.92 1.24 4.36
N ALA A 51 12.92 1.93 4.95
CA ALA A 51 12.90 2.22 6.38
C ALA A 51 12.90 0.93 7.24
N ALA A 52 12.20 -0.11 6.80
CA ALA A 52 12.18 -1.39 7.49
C ALA A 52 13.51 -2.16 7.39
N LEU A 53 14.21 -2.08 6.25
CA LEU A 53 15.51 -2.74 6.05
C LEU A 53 16.68 -2.02 6.72
N GLU A 54 16.61 -0.69 6.83
CA GLU A 54 17.59 0.16 7.52
C GLU A 54 17.49 0.06 9.05
N ASN A 55 16.38 -0.44 9.59
CA ASN A 55 16.23 -0.62 11.03
C ASN A 55 17.05 -1.84 11.51
N GLU A 56 18.28 -1.57 11.96
CA GLU A 56 19.19 -2.56 12.54
C GLU A 56 18.77 -3.10 13.93
N SER A 57 17.68 -2.59 14.52
CA SER A 57 17.21 -2.98 15.85
C SER A 57 15.79 -3.58 15.85
N GLY A 58 15.16 -3.71 14.68
CA GLY A 58 13.79 -4.21 14.54
C GLY A 58 13.68 -5.71 14.22
N ASP A 59 12.44 -6.16 14.02
CA ASP A 59 12.08 -7.57 13.73
C ASP A 59 12.72 -8.15 12.45
N TYR A 60 13.28 -7.27 11.60
CA TYR A 60 13.96 -7.62 10.35
C TYR A 60 15.48 -7.64 10.46
N TYR A 61 16.03 -7.83 11.66
CA TYR A 61 17.48 -7.85 11.87
C TYR A 61 18.20 -8.99 11.12
N ASN A 62 17.59 -10.17 11.06
CA ASN A 62 18.23 -11.33 10.43
C ASN A 62 17.99 -11.41 8.91
N GLU A 63 18.94 -12.00 8.18
CA GLU A 63 18.91 -12.09 6.71
C GLU A 63 17.65 -12.77 6.16
N LYS A 64 17.12 -13.78 6.88
CA LYS A 64 15.91 -14.49 6.47
C LYS A 64 14.68 -13.58 6.54
N SER A 65 14.53 -12.81 7.62
CA SER A 65 13.46 -11.83 7.78
C SER A 65 13.54 -10.75 6.69
N LYS A 66 14.75 -10.26 6.35
CA LYS A 66 14.94 -9.29 5.26
C LYS A 66 14.53 -9.85 3.90
N LYS A 67 14.93 -11.09 3.58
CA LYS A 67 14.52 -11.76 2.33
C LYS A 67 13.00 -11.94 2.25
N ASN A 68 12.37 -12.35 3.34
CA ASN A 68 10.92 -12.50 3.40
C ASN A 68 10.21 -11.15 3.20
N LEU A 69 10.72 -10.08 3.80
CA LEU A 69 10.17 -8.74 3.63
C LEU A 69 10.27 -8.25 2.18
N ILE A 70 11.42 -8.47 1.53
CA ILE A 70 11.61 -8.13 0.11
C ILE A 70 10.64 -8.91 -0.77
N ALA A 71 10.52 -10.23 -0.56
CA ALA A 71 9.58 -11.05 -1.32
C ALA A 71 8.12 -10.62 -1.10
N PHE A 72 7.76 -10.27 0.14
CA PHE A 72 6.43 -9.72 0.43
C PHE A 72 6.20 -8.39 -0.31
N TYR A 73 7.18 -7.48 -0.30
CA TYR A 73 7.11 -6.23 -1.05
C TYR A 73 6.89 -6.45 -2.55
N GLU A 74 7.60 -7.39 -3.18
CA GLU A 74 7.42 -7.70 -4.62
C GLU A 74 5.99 -8.16 -4.93
N THR A 75 5.41 -9.00 -4.06
CA THR A 75 4.02 -9.43 -4.21
C THR A 75 3.03 -8.29 -3.99
N LEU A 76 3.33 -7.37 -3.08
CA LEU A 76 2.49 -6.21 -2.79
C LEU A 76 2.52 -5.20 -3.94
N GLU A 77 3.68 -4.96 -4.55
CA GLU A 77 3.79 -4.10 -5.73
C GLU A 77 2.95 -4.66 -6.90
N SER A 78 3.06 -5.97 -7.15
CA SER A 78 2.28 -6.68 -8.16
C SER A 78 0.76 -6.57 -7.90
N LEU A 79 0.35 -6.68 -6.64
CA LEU A 79 -1.05 -6.55 -6.23
C LEU A 79 -1.60 -5.14 -6.50
N VAL A 80 -0.83 -4.10 -6.14
CA VAL A 80 -1.22 -2.71 -6.38
C VAL A 80 -1.34 -2.42 -7.87
N GLU A 81 -0.40 -2.91 -8.69
CA GLU A 81 -0.49 -2.79 -10.15
C GLU A 81 -1.73 -3.49 -10.72
N ALA A 82 -2.01 -4.72 -10.29
CA ALA A 82 -3.18 -5.45 -10.73
C ALA A 82 -4.48 -4.73 -10.34
N ALA A 83 -4.57 -4.20 -9.12
CA ALA A 83 -5.70 -3.41 -8.66
C ALA A 83 -5.89 -2.14 -9.51
N TRP A 84 -4.80 -1.46 -9.87
CA TRP A 84 -4.85 -0.29 -10.76
C TRP A 84 -5.39 -0.66 -12.14
N MET A 85 -4.92 -1.77 -12.74
CA MET A 85 -5.44 -2.23 -14.02
C MET A 85 -6.94 -2.54 -13.97
N ILE A 86 -7.42 -3.12 -12.87
CA ILE A 86 -8.86 -3.37 -12.65
C ILE A 86 -9.65 -2.06 -12.62
N ASP A 87 -9.16 -1.04 -11.92
CA ASP A 87 -9.74 0.30 -11.87
C ASP A 87 -9.83 0.94 -13.26
N GLN A 88 -8.72 0.95 -14.01
CA GLN A 88 -8.67 1.54 -15.35
C GLN A 88 -9.61 0.84 -16.34
N ASN A 89 -9.64 -0.50 -16.32
CA ASN A 89 -10.53 -1.29 -17.18
C ASN A 89 -12.01 -1.06 -16.88
N ARG A 90 -12.36 -0.67 -15.65
CA ARG A 90 -13.74 -0.35 -15.27
C ARG A 90 -14.09 1.08 -15.70
N LYS A 91 -13.16 2.02 -15.56
CA LYS A 91 -13.32 3.42 -16.02
C LYS A 91 -13.49 3.50 -17.54
N SER A 92 -12.76 2.70 -18.31
CA SER A 92 -12.89 2.66 -19.78
C SER A 92 -14.23 2.09 -20.25
N LYS A 93 -14.79 1.09 -19.56
CA LYS A 93 -16.10 0.49 -19.89
C LYS A 93 -17.29 1.38 -19.55
N LYS A 94 -17.17 2.32 -18.59
CA LYS A 94 -18.23 3.28 -18.24
C LYS A 94 -18.44 4.39 -19.29
N GLN A 95 -17.53 4.54 -20.25
CA GLN A 95 -17.56 5.58 -21.28
C GLN A 95 -17.95 5.06 -22.67
N SER A 96 -18.34 3.78 -22.80
CA SER A 96 -18.79 3.15 -24.05
C SER A 96 -20.28 2.82 -24.04
#